data_AF-A0A925K1F9-F1
#
_entry.id   AF-A0A925K1F9-F1
#
_cell.length_a   1.000
_cell.length_b   1.000
_cell.length_c   1.000
_cell.angle_alpha   90.00
_cell.angle_beta   90.00
_cell.angle_gamma   90.00
#
_symmetry.space_group_name_H-M   'P 1'
#
loop_
_entity.id
_entity.type
_entity.pdbx_description
1 polymer ?
#
loop_
_entity_poly.entity_id
_entity_poly.type
_entity_poly.pdbx_seq_one_letter_code
_entity_poly.pdbx_strand_id
1 'polypeptide(L)' 'MPEIRGKQATEDIKEEWKRAYHFYVEAPGVPHNKKLDRTERINYVADKMNLTRKQAKRRVKNFEAWQRNIKKGLVTP' A
#
# COMPACT_ATOMS: atom_id res chain seq x y z
N MET A 1 -0.44 -20.88 -12.74
CA MET A 1 -0.45 -20.73 -11.27
C MET A 1 -0.91 -19.33 -10.93
N PRO A 2 -1.97 -19.11 -10.13
CA PRO A 2 -2.35 -17.76 -9.73
C PRO A 2 -1.26 -17.18 -8.81
N GLU A 3 -0.53 -16.18 -9.30
CA GLU A 3 0.50 -15.48 -8.52
C GLU A 3 -0.15 -14.78 -7.32
N ILE A 4 0.03 -15.36 -6.13
CA ILE A 4 -0.43 -14.73 -4.89
C ILE A 4 0.53 -13.58 -4.57
N ARG A 5 0.21 -12.38 -5.08
CA ARG A 5 0.92 -11.15 -4.75
C ARG A 5 0.94 -10.96 -3.23
N GLY A 6 2.13 -10.75 -2.66
CA GLY A 6 2.31 -10.58 -1.21
C GLY A 6 2.83 -11.81 -0.47
N LYS A 7 2.69 -13.03 -1.02
CA LYS A 7 3.18 -14.25 -0.36
C LYS A 7 4.70 -14.44 -0.46
N GLN A 8 5.31 -13.93 -1.54
CA GLN A 8 6.74 -14.09 -1.85
C GLN A 8 7.61 -12.90 -1.39
N ALA A 9 7.04 -11.92 -0.71
CA ALA A 9 7.81 -10.77 -0.24
C ALA A 9 8.56 -11.12 1.05
N THR A 10 9.82 -10.70 1.14
CA THR A 10 10.61 -10.75 2.39
C THR A 10 9.99 -9.87 3.46
N GLU A 11 10.37 -10.10 4.71
CA GLU A 11 9.85 -9.34 5.85
C GLU A 11 10.11 -7.83 5.70
N ASP A 12 11.31 -7.43 5.26
CA ASP A 12 11.68 -6.04 4.99
C ASP A 12 10.74 -5.37 3.97
N ILE A 13 10.37 -6.10 2.92
CA ILE A 13 9.46 -5.60 1.90
C ILE A 13 8.05 -5.41 2.47
N LYS A 14 7.60 -6.30 3.37
CA LYS A 14 6.31 -6.14 4.05
C LYS A 14 6.34 -4.95 5.02
N GLU A 15 7.46 -4.70 5.68
CA GLU A 15 7.64 -3.51 6.52
C GLU A 15 7.57 -2.22 5.70
N GLU A 16 8.20 -2.18 4.52
CA GLU A 16 8.06 -1.04 3.61
C GLU A 16 6.59 -0.82 3.19
N TRP A 17 5.82 -1.89 2.99
CA TRP A 17 4.41 -1.79 2.66
C TRP A 17 3.58 -1.27 3.84
N LYS A 18 3.84 -1.78 5.05
CA LYS A 18 3.24 -1.29 6.31
C LYS A 18 3.50 0.21 6.46
N ARG A 19 4.75 0.65 6.30
CA ARG A 19 5.16 2.06 6.40
C ARG A 19 4.51 2.93 5.32
N ALA A 20 4.47 2.46 4.07
CA ALA A 20 3.78 3.17 2.99
C ALA A 20 2.28 3.33 3.26
N TYR A 21 1.65 2.29 3.81
CA TYR A 21 0.23 2.33 4.14
C TYR A 21 -0.07 3.23 5.35
N HIS A 22 0.83 3.29 6.34
CA HIS A 22 0.73 4.24 7.44
C HIS A 22 0.63 5.69 6.94
N PHE A 23 1.58 6.12 6.11
CA PHE A 23 1.53 7.45 5.50
C PHE A 23 0.29 7.67 4.63
N TYR A 24 -0.21 6.63 3.96
CA TYR A 24 -1.43 6.71 3.16
C TYR A 24 -2.68 6.99 4.02
N VAL A 25 -2.73 6.46 5.24
CA VAL A 25 -3.83 6.68 6.19
C VAL A 25 -3.74 8.06 6.82
N GLU A 26 -2.53 8.50 7.18
CA GLU A 26 -2.25 9.83 7.74
C GLU A 26 -2.40 10.98 6.75
N ALA A 27 -2.32 10.69 5.44
CA ALA A 27 -2.41 11.71 4.42
C ALA A 27 -3.71 12.52 4.53
N PRO A 28 -3.64 13.87 4.46
CA PRO A 28 -4.81 14.73 4.43
C PRO A 28 -5.55 14.49 3.10
N GLY A 29 -6.54 13.61 3.15
CA GLY A 29 -7.30 13.19 1.99
C GLY A 29 -8.26 14.27 1.48
N VAL A 30 -9.04 13.92 0.46
CA VAL A 30 -10.12 14.76 -0.11
C VAL A 30 -11.46 14.01 0.04
N PRO A 31 -12.15 14.13 1.19
CA PRO A 31 -13.28 13.26 1.55
C PRO A 31 -14.40 13.22 0.50
N HIS A 32 -14.65 14.33 -0.17
CA HIS A 32 -15.74 14.49 -1.14
C HIS A 32 -15.40 14.01 -2.56
N ASN A 33 -14.14 13.67 -2.85
CA ASN A 33 -13.73 13.18 -4.17
C ASN A 33 -12.82 11.96 -4.06
N LYS A 34 -13.40 10.76 -4.05
CA LYS A 34 -12.70 9.48 -3.87
C LYS A 34 -11.54 9.24 -4.86
N LYS A 35 -11.66 9.71 -6.11
CA LYS A 35 -10.63 9.53 -7.14
C LYS A 35 -9.43 10.45 -6.90
N LEU A 36 -9.72 11.70 -6.53
CA LEU A 36 -8.70 12.69 -6.17
C LEU A 36 -8.03 12.33 -4.84
N ASP A 37 -8.81 11.93 -3.84
CA ASP A 37 -8.36 11.46 -2.52
C ASP A 37 -7.27 10.38 -2.64
N ARG A 38 -7.54 9.30 -3.39
CA ARG A 38 -6.54 8.24 -3.57
C ARG A 38 -5.28 8.74 -4.27
N THR A 39 -5.40 9.72 -5.17
CA THR A 39 -4.25 10.29 -5.87
C THR A 39 -3.38 11.11 -4.92
N GLU A 40 -4.00 12.03 -4.18
CA GLU A 40 -3.31 12.91 -3.23
C GLU A 40 -2.63 12.11 -2.11
N ARG A 41 -3.32 11.09 -1.57
CA ARG A 41 -2.72 10.20 -0.57
C ARG A 41 -1.51 9.44 -1.12
N ILE A 42 -1.55 9.00 -2.38
CA ILE A 42 -0.40 8.32 -3.01
C ILE A 42 0.76 9.32 -3.24
N ASN A 43 0.46 10.56 -3.62
CA ASN A 43 1.47 11.60 -3.78
C ASN A 43 2.13 11.90 -2.42
N TYR A 44 1.34 12.02 -1.36
CA TYR A 44 1.86 12.19 0.00
C TYR A 44 2.80 11.04 0.43
N VAL A 45 2.45 9.79 0.14
CA VAL A 45 3.32 8.64 0.40
C VAL A 45 4.62 8.72 -0.42
N ALA A 46 4.52 9.13 -1.68
CA ALA A 46 5.68 9.32 -2.55
C ALA A 46 6.65 10.36 -1.97
N ASP A 47 6.13 11.49 -1.49
CA ASP A 47 6.93 12.56 -0.89
C ASP A 47 7.56 12.10 0.44
N LYS A 48 6.80 11.44 1.31
CA LYS A 48 7.30 10.98 2.63
C LYS A 48 8.34 9.88 2.54
N MET A 49 8.30 9.05 1.49
CA MET A 49 9.24 7.94 1.32
C MET A 49 10.30 8.20 0.26
N ASN A 50 10.34 9.39 -0.34
CA ASN A 50 11.19 9.73 -1.48
C ASN A 50 11.09 8.69 -2.62
N LEU A 51 9.86 8.36 -3.01
CA LEU A 51 9.54 7.37 -4.03
C LEU A 51 8.88 8.02 -5.24
N THR A 52 8.95 7.37 -6.40
CA THR A 52 8.06 7.76 -7.51
C THR A 52 6.60 7.43 -7.17
N ARG A 53 5.65 8.21 -7.72
CA ARG A 53 4.21 7.93 -7.60
C ARG A 53 3.83 6.49 -7.97
N LYS A 54 4.50 5.91 -8.98
CA LYS A 54 4.29 4.51 -9.42
C LYS A 54 4.72 3.52 -8.35
N GLN A 55 5.87 3.75 -7.72
CA GLN A 55 6.40 2.94 -6.63
C GLN A 55 5.53 3.05 -5.37
N ALA A 56 5.16 4.25 -4.95
CA ALA A 56 4.27 4.48 -3.82
C ALA A 56 2.92 3.77 -4.02
N LYS A 57 2.29 3.95 -5.20
CA LYS A 57 1.06 3.24 -5.58
C LYS A 57 1.20 1.72 -5.51
N ARG A 58 2.36 1.18 -5.89
CA ARG A 58 2.60 -0.27 -5.87
C ARG A 58 2.69 -0.79 -4.44
N ARG A 59 3.40 -0.10 -3.54
CA ARG A 59 3.53 -0.47 -2.11
C ARG A 59 2.18 -0.47 -1.40
N VAL A 60 1.38 0.60 -1.59
CA VAL A 60 0.01 0.68 -1.04
C VAL A 60 -0.86 -0.47 -1.55
N LYS A 61 -0.85 -0.74 -2.86
CA LYS A 61 -1.65 -1.85 -3.43
C LYS A 61 -1.19 -3.23 -2.98
N ASN A 62 0.12 -3.43 -2.80
CA ASN A 62 0.66 -4.69 -2.31
C ASN A 62 0.23 -4.92 -0.85
N PHE A 63 0.26 -3.88 -0.02
CA PHE A 63 -0.27 -3.94 1.34
C PHE A 63 -1.76 -4.31 1.37
N GLU A 64 -2.60 -3.61 0.58
CA GLU A 64 -4.04 -3.92 0.47
C GLU A 64 -4.30 -5.36 -0.01
N ALA A 65 -3.45 -5.89 -0.90
CA ALA A 65 -3.55 -7.28 -1.35
C ALA A 65 -3.12 -8.26 -0.25
N TRP A 66 -2.03 -7.97 0.45
CA TRP A 66 -1.52 -8.77 1.56
C TRP A 66 -2.54 -8.86 2.71
N GLN A 67 -3.14 -7.73 3.11
CA GLN A 67 -4.22 -7.66 4.09
C GLN A 67 -5.45 -8.49 3.67
N ARG A 68 -5.86 -8.44 2.39
CA ARG A 68 -6.93 -9.29 1.87
C ARG A 68 -6.59 -10.77 1.90
N ASN A 69 -5.33 -11.14 1.64
CA ASN A 69 -4.88 -12.52 1.70
C ASN A 69 -4.86 -13.05 3.14
N ILE A 70 -4.46 -12.22 4.12
CA ILE A 70 -4.57 -12.53 5.54
C ILE A 70 -6.04 -12.77 5.92
N LYS A 71 -6.94 -11.87 5.53
CA LYS A 71 -8.39 -12.02 5.78
C LYS A 71 -8.97 -13.30 5.16
N LYS A 72 -8.42 -13.77 4.04
CA LYS A 72 -8.81 -15.02 3.37
C LYS A 72 -8.13 -16.27 3.96
N GLY A 73 -7.25 -16.13 4.95
CA GLY A 73 -6.48 -17.24 5.52
C GLY A 73 -5.40 -17.81 4.59
N LEU A 74 -5.02 -17.09 3.52
CA LEU A 74 -4.05 -17.56 2.52
C LEU A 74 -2.60 -17.29 2.92
N VAL A 75 -2.38 -16.32 3.81
CA VAL A 75 -1.06 -15.83 4.25
C VAL A 75 -1.17 -15.45 5.72
N THR A 76 -0.14 -15.72 6.51
CA THR A 76 -0.04 -15.27 7.91
C THR A 76 0.52 -13.83 7.99
N PRO A 77 -0.02 -12.99 8.89
CA PRO A 77 0.41 -11.60 9.08
C PRO A 77 1.83 -11.45 9.66
#